data_AF-A0A9D2AZ60-F1
#
_entry.id   AF-A0A9D2AZ60-F1
#
_cell.length_a   1.000
_cell.length_b   1.000
_cell.length_c   1.000
_cell.angle_alpha   90.00
_cell.angle_beta   90.00
_cell.angle_gamma   90.00
#
_symmetry.space_group_name_H-M   'P 1'
#
loop_
_entity.id
_entity.type
_entity.pdbx_description
1 polymer ?
#
loop_
_entity_poly.entity_id
_entity_poly.type
_entity_poly.pdbx_seq_one_letter_code
_entity_poly.pdbx_strand_id
1 'polypeptide(L)'
;MKKYFIYTIVLAAFLLANISCSKDWLDINVDPNNPSSSVAPVSSRLPWIQHHYLYAQGTAGARAGFITQMLTYTYGTATHSMSAGWNPVAGVSTTPYQFFFVASAANLKDLEEKAMEEEAWHYVGAAKAIRALGFMLMVDWYGEMPYTEALGEAITPVFDDGKTIFEGCLQDIDEAIEYFNREQSVLATPLDKGDSWNNGDVNKWIKMCYGLKARWLNNLSKKTSIYDADEILSVLEKAPQSNADNTVIKHVDVAGDNVGDVLFSDPLMASIVFSNVGMNVNTLVTKWYEDLLVNFDGKTIEDPRANKLIPMAQFGTSKEYVRSKGVDMQSNIRMNNGPIVASYNAT
;
A
#
# COMPACT_ATOMS: atom_id res chain seq x y z
N MET A 1 59.63 14.80 49.49
CA MET A 1 58.89 15.60 48.49
C MET A 1 59.11 15.13 47.04
N LYS A 2 60.35 14.96 46.55
CA LYS A 2 60.60 14.53 45.15
C LYS A 2 60.01 13.15 44.75
N LYS A 3 60.00 12.16 45.65
CA LYS A 3 59.41 10.83 45.37
C LYS A 3 57.89 10.88 45.14
N TYR A 4 57.16 11.63 45.97
CA TYR A 4 55.71 11.75 45.86
C TYR A 4 55.28 12.50 44.59
N PHE A 5 56.06 13.50 44.16
CA PHE A 5 55.82 14.25 42.92
C PHE A 5 55.94 13.37 41.66
N ILE A 6 56.89 12.43 41.65
CA ILE A 6 57.05 11.46 40.56
C ILE A 6 55.86 10.50 40.52
N TYR A 7 55.37 10.02 41.67
CA TYR A 7 54.17 9.18 41.71
C TYR A 7 52.91 9.93 41.27
N THR A 8 52.79 11.23 41.54
CA THR A 8 51.65 12.04 41.05
C THR A 8 51.69 12.22 39.53
N ILE A 9 52.88 12.43 38.95
CA ILE A 9 53.05 12.55 37.50
C ILE A 9 52.77 11.23 36.79
N VAL A 10 53.23 10.10 37.35
CA VAL A 10 52.98 8.76 36.77
C VAL A 10 51.48 8.41 36.85
N LEU A 11 50.81 8.74 37.96
CA LEU A 11 49.37 8.50 38.10
C LEU A 11 48.54 9.40 37.17
N ALA A 12 48.93 10.67 37.00
CA ALA A 12 48.30 11.58 36.05
C ALA A 12 48.50 11.14 34.59
N ALA A 13 49.70 10.66 34.23
CA ALA A 13 49.97 10.10 32.92
C ALA A 13 49.19 8.81 32.64
N PHE A 14 48.98 7.97 33.67
CA PHE A 14 48.17 6.75 33.56
C PHE A 14 46.67 7.06 33.42
N LEU A 15 46.16 8.09 34.10
CA LEU A 15 44.78 8.57 33.95
C LEU A 15 44.53 9.22 32.58
N LEU A 16 45.50 9.97 32.05
CA LEU A 16 45.44 10.56 30.71
C LEU A 16 45.54 9.50 29.59
N ALA A 17 46.25 8.39 29.83
CA ALA A 17 46.35 7.28 28.87
C ALA A 17 45.06 6.44 28.75
N ASN A 18 44.10 6.59 29.68
CA ASN A 18 42.79 5.94 29.61
C ASN A 18 41.70 6.84 29.00
N ILE A 19 42.02 8.08 28.62
CA ILE A 19 41.17 8.88 27.72
C ILE A 19 41.47 8.41 26.30
N SER A 20 41.07 7.19 25.99
CA SER A 20 40.89 6.77 24.61
C SER A 20 39.72 7.60 24.08
N CYS A 21 39.99 8.66 23.31
CA CYS A 21 38.97 9.20 22.42
C CYS A 21 38.46 8.01 21.61
N SER A 22 37.20 7.62 21.82
CA SER A 22 36.58 6.61 20.95
C SER A 22 36.76 7.10 19.52
N LYS A 23 37.25 6.23 18.63
CA LYS A 23 37.42 6.56 17.22
C LYS A 23 36.08 6.91 16.55
N ASP A 24 34.97 6.64 17.22
CA ASP A 24 33.60 6.98 16.85
C ASP A 24 33.40 8.49 16.60
N TRP A 25 34.15 9.38 17.29
CA TRP A 25 34.11 10.82 17.00
C TRP A 25 34.72 11.19 15.64
N LEU A 26 35.59 10.34 15.09
CA LEU A 26 36.18 10.50 13.76
C LEU A 26 35.41 9.74 12.67
N ASP A 27 34.31 9.07 13.01
CA ASP A 27 33.44 8.41 12.03
C ASP A 27 32.46 9.41 11.40
N ILE A 28 33.02 10.41 10.72
CA ILE A 28 32.30 11.41 9.92
C ILE A 28 31.98 10.92 8.50
N ASN A 29 32.15 9.61 8.23
CA ASN A 29 31.95 9.04 6.89
C ASN A 29 30.49 8.64 6.63
N VAL A 30 29.63 8.74 7.63
CA VAL A 30 28.19 8.61 7.46
C VAL A 30 27.63 10.00 7.20
N ASP A 31 27.50 10.36 5.92
CA ASP A 31 26.87 11.62 5.52
C ASP A 31 25.39 11.60 5.93
N PRO A 32 24.95 12.41 6.91
CA PRO A 32 23.56 12.42 7.34
C PRO A 32 22.60 12.94 6.25
N ASN A 33 23.14 13.57 5.19
CA ASN A 33 22.36 14.04 4.05
C ASN A 33 22.27 13.00 2.92
N ASN A 34 23.04 11.90 2.99
CA ASN A 34 22.94 10.80 2.04
C ASN A 34 22.17 9.65 2.70
N PRO A 35 20.92 9.36 2.29
CA PRO A 35 20.10 8.36 2.95
C PRO A 35 20.73 6.97 2.82
N SER A 36 21.32 6.48 3.90
CA SER A 36 21.73 5.09 4.07
C SER A 36 20.74 4.37 4.99
N SER A 37 20.80 3.04 4.99
CA SER A 37 19.94 2.23 5.85
C SER A 37 20.08 2.54 7.34
N SER A 38 21.27 2.97 7.79
CA SER A 38 21.54 3.29 9.19
C SER A 38 21.07 4.69 9.64
N VAL A 39 20.91 5.61 8.69
CA VAL A 39 20.69 7.05 8.96
C VAL A 39 19.21 7.45 8.89
N ALA A 40 18.44 6.85 7.97
CA ALA A 40 17.07 7.29 7.74
C ALA A 40 16.16 7.01 8.97
N PRO A 41 15.51 8.03 9.56
CA PRO A 41 14.66 7.87 10.73
C PRO A 41 13.36 7.12 10.41
N VAL A 42 12.75 6.52 11.44
CA VAL A 42 11.47 5.81 11.31
C VAL A 42 10.36 6.70 10.71
N SER A 43 10.38 8.00 11.03
CA SER A 43 9.42 9.00 10.56
C SER A 43 9.50 9.31 9.07
N SER A 44 10.64 9.08 8.40
CA SER A 44 10.76 9.23 6.94
C SER A 44 10.56 7.91 6.19
N ARG A 45 10.87 6.78 6.82
CA ARG A 45 10.71 5.45 6.22
C ARG A 45 9.26 5.02 6.10
N LEU A 46 8.46 5.18 7.15
CA LEU A 46 7.06 4.78 7.13
C LEU A 46 6.24 5.45 5.99
N PRO A 47 6.29 6.77 5.76
CA PRO A 47 5.51 7.38 4.69
C PRO A 47 5.96 6.92 3.29
N TRP A 48 7.25 6.61 3.11
CA TRP A 48 7.77 6.02 1.88
C TRP A 48 7.17 4.63 1.61
N ILE A 49 7.21 3.75 2.62
CA ILE A 49 6.64 2.40 2.57
C ILE A 49 5.14 2.49 2.27
N GLN A 50 4.44 3.35 2.99
CA GLN A 50 3.01 3.61 2.82
C GLN A 50 2.65 4.05 1.40
N HIS A 51 3.40 5.01 0.83
CA HIS A 51 3.17 5.50 -0.53
C HIS A 51 3.34 4.38 -1.58
N HIS A 52 4.46 3.65 -1.54
CA HIS A 52 4.75 2.65 -2.56
C HIS A 52 3.89 1.39 -2.42
N TYR A 53 3.46 1.03 -1.20
CA TYR A 53 2.42 0.02 -1.02
C TYR A 53 1.11 0.45 -1.69
N LEU A 54 0.67 1.70 -1.49
CA LEU A 54 -0.54 2.22 -2.15
C LEU A 54 -0.40 2.22 -3.67
N TYR A 55 0.82 2.44 -4.19
CA TYR A 55 1.08 2.34 -5.62
C TYR A 55 0.85 0.92 -6.14
N ALA A 56 1.42 -0.08 -5.46
CA ALA A 56 1.21 -1.48 -5.79
C ALA A 56 -0.28 -1.85 -5.73
N GLN A 57 -0.95 -1.49 -4.62
CA GLN A 57 -2.37 -1.79 -4.39
C GLN A 57 -3.27 -1.10 -5.41
N GLY A 58 -3.08 0.21 -5.67
CA GLY A 58 -3.90 0.99 -6.58
C GLY A 58 -3.77 0.51 -8.02
N THR A 59 -2.55 0.16 -8.44
CA THR A 59 -2.28 -0.40 -9.76
C THR A 59 -2.90 -1.79 -9.92
N ALA A 60 -2.74 -2.68 -8.93
CA ALA A 60 -3.37 -3.99 -8.94
C ALA A 60 -4.90 -3.90 -8.93
N GLY A 61 -5.47 -2.95 -8.16
CA GLY A 61 -6.91 -2.70 -8.08
C GLY A 61 -7.51 -2.18 -9.39
N ALA A 62 -6.85 -1.23 -10.05
CA ALA A 62 -7.25 -0.75 -11.37
C ALA A 62 -7.29 -1.90 -12.39
N ARG A 63 -6.26 -2.76 -12.38
CA ARG A 63 -6.14 -3.95 -13.25
C ARG A 63 -7.19 -5.01 -12.93
N ALA A 64 -7.47 -5.23 -11.65
CA ALA A 64 -8.57 -6.08 -11.20
C ALA A 64 -9.91 -5.58 -11.78
N GLY A 65 -10.13 -4.25 -11.86
CA GLY A 65 -11.32 -3.67 -12.51
C GLY A 65 -11.51 -4.08 -13.98
N PHE A 66 -10.42 -4.30 -14.74
CA PHE A 66 -10.52 -4.85 -16.09
C PHE A 66 -10.84 -6.36 -16.06
N ILE A 67 -10.16 -7.10 -15.21
CA ILE A 67 -10.31 -8.57 -15.07
C ILE A 67 -11.71 -8.96 -14.59
N THR A 68 -12.29 -8.19 -13.68
CA THR A 68 -13.66 -8.34 -13.17
C THR A 68 -14.71 -7.71 -14.10
N GLN A 69 -14.29 -7.25 -15.29
CA GLN A 69 -15.16 -6.67 -16.30
C GLN A 69 -15.90 -5.41 -15.86
N MET A 70 -15.44 -4.69 -14.83
CA MET A 70 -15.97 -3.35 -14.53
C MET A 70 -15.55 -2.35 -15.61
N LEU A 71 -14.31 -2.50 -16.08
CA LEU A 71 -13.66 -1.65 -17.06
C LEU A 71 -13.25 -2.44 -18.29
N THR A 72 -13.16 -1.76 -19.43
CA THR A 72 -12.56 -2.27 -20.65
C THR A 72 -11.79 -1.18 -21.38
N TYR A 73 -11.08 -1.53 -22.43
CA TYR A 73 -10.21 -0.64 -23.17
C TYR A 73 -10.55 -0.63 -24.67
N THR A 74 -10.48 0.52 -25.32
CA THR A 74 -10.99 0.72 -26.69
C THR A 74 -10.05 0.30 -27.82
N TYR A 75 -8.75 0.19 -27.57
CA TYR A 75 -7.72 -0.08 -28.58
C TYR A 75 -6.94 -1.35 -28.27
N GLY A 76 -6.69 -2.20 -29.27
CA GLY A 76 -6.00 -3.49 -29.12
C GLY A 76 -4.48 -3.42 -28.84
N THR A 77 -3.84 -2.27 -29.06
CA THR A 77 -2.37 -2.14 -29.06
C THR A 77 -1.80 -1.33 -27.89
N ALA A 78 -2.62 -0.92 -26.93
CA ALA A 78 -2.20 -0.15 -25.76
C ALA A 78 -1.93 -1.02 -24.53
N THR A 79 -1.27 -0.45 -23.51
CA THR A 79 -0.86 -1.16 -22.28
C THR A 79 -1.99 -1.98 -21.62
N HIS A 80 -3.21 -1.45 -21.55
CA HIS A 80 -4.36 -2.11 -20.90
C HIS A 80 -5.32 -2.83 -21.88
N SER A 81 -4.96 -2.88 -23.17
CA SER A 81 -5.87 -3.31 -24.25
C SER A 81 -6.51 -4.68 -24.05
N MET A 82 -5.72 -5.61 -23.53
CA MET A 82 -6.04 -7.03 -23.44
C MET A 82 -6.20 -7.51 -21.99
N SER A 83 -6.21 -6.59 -21.01
CA SER A 83 -6.34 -6.93 -19.59
C SER A 83 -7.67 -7.60 -19.26
N ALA A 84 -8.78 -7.14 -19.84
CA ALA A 84 -10.10 -7.76 -19.66
C ALA A 84 -10.19 -9.18 -20.27
N GLY A 85 -9.35 -9.47 -21.26
CA GLY A 85 -9.23 -10.78 -21.89
C GLY A 85 -8.22 -11.71 -21.22
N TRP A 86 -7.73 -11.39 -20.01
CA TRP A 86 -6.69 -12.14 -19.30
C TRP A 86 -5.38 -12.30 -20.09
N ASN A 87 -5.07 -11.33 -20.97
CA ASN A 87 -3.85 -11.32 -21.75
C ASN A 87 -3.12 -9.96 -21.60
N PRO A 88 -2.76 -9.55 -20.37
CA PRO A 88 -2.04 -8.30 -20.15
C PRO A 88 -0.63 -8.36 -20.76
N VAL A 89 -0.11 -7.22 -21.20
CA VAL A 89 1.31 -7.10 -21.53
C VAL A 89 2.17 -7.26 -20.27
N ALA A 90 3.43 -7.67 -20.41
CA ALA A 90 4.30 -7.98 -19.26
C ALA A 90 4.39 -6.86 -18.21
N GLY A 91 4.48 -5.60 -18.63
CA GLY A 91 4.50 -4.45 -17.70
C GLY A 91 3.24 -4.35 -16.82
N VAL A 92 2.09 -4.79 -17.34
CA VAL A 92 0.84 -4.85 -16.58
C VAL A 92 0.83 -6.00 -15.56
N SER A 93 1.80 -6.90 -15.62
CA SER A 93 1.99 -7.90 -14.58
C SER A 93 3.09 -7.53 -13.59
N THR A 94 4.12 -6.77 -13.99
CA THR A 94 5.29 -6.51 -13.13
C THR A 94 5.17 -5.29 -12.22
N THR A 95 4.34 -4.28 -12.55
CA THR A 95 4.28 -3.04 -11.75
C THR A 95 3.95 -3.24 -10.27
N PRO A 96 2.89 -3.98 -9.86
CA PRO A 96 2.56 -4.15 -8.44
C PRO A 96 3.69 -4.84 -7.68
N TYR A 97 4.28 -5.87 -8.29
CA TYR A 97 5.45 -6.55 -7.76
C TYR A 97 6.62 -5.59 -7.53
N GLN A 98 6.98 -4.77 -8.53
CA GLN A 98 8.11 -3.84 -8.42
C GLN A 98 7.88 -2.81 -7.32
N PHE A 99 6.71 -2.19 -7.25
CA PHE A 99 6.40 -1.20 -6.22
C PHE A 99 6.35 -1.79 -4.82
N PHE A 100 5.80 -3.01 -4.67
CA PHE A 100 5.83 -3.66 -3.39
C PHE A 100 7.24 -4.11 -3.03
N PHE A 101 7.86 -5.04 -3.76
CA PHE A 101 9.12 -5.64 -3.33
C PHE A 101 10.32 -4.68 -3.35
N VAL A 102 10.44 -3.85 -4.39
CA VAL A 102 11.64 -3.01 -4.58
C VAL A 102 11.53 -1.71 -3.79
N ALA A 103 10.36 -1.08 -3.75
CA ALA A 103 10.22 0.23 -3.13
C ALA A 103 9.67 0.19 -1.70
N SER A 104 8.61 -0.58 -1.45
CA SER A 104 7.98 -0.68 -0.14
C SER A 104 8.71 -1.69 0.77
N ALA A 105 8.68 -2.96 0.39
CA ALA A 105 9.08 -4.08 1.23
C ALA A 105 10.58 -4.09 1.55
N ALA A 106 11.43 -3.61 0.63
CA ALA A 106 12.86 -3.43 0.85
C ALA A 106 13.19 -2.52 2.04
N ASN A 107 12.26 -1.67 2.48
CA ASN A 107 12.45 -0.76 3.62
C ASN A 107 11.83 -1.28 4.92
N LEU A 108 11.07 -2.39 4.90
CA LEU A 108 10.34 -2.88 6.08
C LEU A 108 11.29 -3.37 7.17
N LYS A 109 12.29 -4.19 6.81
CA LYS A 109 13.25 -4.75 7.77
C LYS A 109 13.99 -3.64 8.52
N ASP A 110 14.56 -2.69 7.78
CA ASP A 110 15.25 -1.55 8.37
C ASP A 110 14.34 -0.68 9.25
N LEU A 111 13.07 -0.47 8.86
CA LEU A 111 12.11 0.25 9.69
C LEU A 111 11.85 -0.49 11.00
N GLU A 112 11.64 -1.81 10.95
CA GLU A 112 11.41 -2.63 12.13
C GLU A 112 12.62 -2.61 13.07
N GLU A 113 13.82 -2.84 12.56
CA GLU A 113 15.05 -2.83 13.35
C GLU A 113 15.28 -1.48 14.04
N LYS A 114 15.19 -0.38 13.29
CA LYS A 114 15.34 0.98 13.83
C LYS A 114 14.27 1.32 14.87
N ALA A 115 13.01 0.94 14.60
CA ALA A 115 11.91 1.16 15.53
C ALA A 115 12.05 0.35 16.81
N MET A 116 12.60 -0.87 16.75
CA MET A 116 12.92 -1.65 17.95
C MET A 116 14.04 -1.01 18.77
N GLU A 117 15.09 -0.49 18.13
CA GLU A 117 16.18 0.24 18.80
C GLU A 117 15.69 1.50 19.53
N GLU A 118 14.76 2.24 18.92
CA GLU A 118 14.16 3.45 19.49
C GLU A 118 13.01 3.15 20.49
N GLU A 119 12.67 1.88 20.70
CA GLU A 119 11.46 1.46 21.44
C GLU A 119 10.17 2.12 20.90
N ALA A 120 10.16 2.42 19.61
CA ALA A 120 9.07 3.01 18.84
C ALA A 120 8.14 1.89 18.31
N TRP A 121 7.58 1.10 19.23
CA TRP A 121 6.78 -0.10 18.96
C TRP A 121 5.63 0.12 17.96
N HIS A 122 5.03 1.30 17.92
CA HIS A 122 3.94 1.57 16.99
C HIS A 122 4.39 1.62 15.53
N TYR A 123 5.65 1.99 15.26
CA TYR A 123 6.24 1.87 13.92
C TYR A 123 6.49 0.40 13.55
N VAL A 124 6.88 -0.45 14.50
CA VAL A 124 6.97 -1.91 14.29
C VAL A 124 5.60 -2.47 13.94
N GLY A 125 4.55 -2.08 14.67
CA GLY A 125 3.18 -2.46 14.37
C GLY A 125 2.74 -2.07 12.95
N ALA A 126 3.06 -0.85 12.53
CA ALA A 126 2.76 -0.39 11.17
C ALA A 126 3.54 -1.16 10.10
N ALA A 127 4.82 -1.46 10.33
CA ALA A 127 5.64 -2.26 9.42
C ALA A 127 5.06 -3.67 9.25
N LYS A 128 4.71 -4.36 10.34
CA LYS A 128 4.06 -5.68 10.31
C LYS A 128 2.73 -5.67 9.57
N ALA A 129 1.88 -4.67 9.83
CA ALA A 129 0.60 -4.54 9.13
C ALA A 129 0.76 -4.33 7.62
N ILE A 130 1.72 -3.48 7.20
CA ILE A 130 1.98 -3.24 5.78
C ILE A 130 2.65 -4.45 5.12
N ARG A 131 3.53 -5.16 5.84
CA ARG A 131 4.10 -6.45 5.39
C ARG A 131 3.00 -7.44 5.05
N ALA A 132 2.07 -7.68 5.99
CA ALA A 132 0.94 -8.59 5.79
C ALA A 132 0.06 -8.16 4.60
N LEU A 133 -0.30 -6.88 4.54
CA LEU A 133 -1.09 -6.31 3.44
C LEU A 133 -0.42 -6.52 2.07
N GLY A 134 0.89 -6.33 2.01
CA GLY A 134 1.69 -6.46 0.81
C GLY A 134 1.84 -7.90 0.34
N PHE A 135 2.27 -8.81 1.21
CA PHE A 135 2.39 -10.22 0.85
C PHE A 135 1.03 -10.86 0.54
N MET A 136 -0.05 -10.47 1.23
CA MET A 136 -1.39 -10.92 0.89
C MET A 136 -1.82 -10.42 -0.50
N LEU A 137 -1.55 -9.14 -0.82
CA LEU A 137 -1.80 -8.61 -2.17
C LEU A 137 -1.01 -9.40 -3.23
N MET A 138 0.26 -9.71 -2.96
CA MET A 138 1.09 -10.42 -3.93
C MET A 138 0.64 -11.88 -4.12
N VAL A 139 0.29 -12.62 -3.06
CA VAL A 139 -0.18 -14.01 -3.21
C VAL A 139 -1.52 -14.09 -3.93
N ASP A 140 -2.43 -13.12 -3.68
CA ASP A 140 -3.71 -13.02 -4.38
C ASP A 140 -3.53 -12.78 -5.89
N TRP A 141 -2.44 -12.12 -6.29
CA TRP A 141 -2.20 -11.71 -7.68
C TRP A 141 -1.26 -12.65 -8.45
N TYR A 142 -0.25 -13.20 -7.78
CA TYR A 142 0.85 -13.97 -8.39
C TYR A 142 0.88 -15.43 -7.95
N GLY A 143 0.19 -15.78 -6.86
CA GLY A 143 0.24 -17.11 -6.26
C GLY A 143 1.49 -17.34 -5.41
N GLU A 144 1.97 -18.58 -5.39
CA GLU A 144 3.12 -19.02 -4.60
C GLU A 144 4.38 -18.25 -4.99
N MET A 145 5.11 -17.79 -3.97
CA MET A 145 6.27 -16.90 -4.11
C MET A 145 7.13 -16.99 -2.85
N PRO A 146 8.35 -16.43 -2.85
CA PRO A 146 9.13 -16.32 -1.64
C PRO A 146 8.45 -15.47 -0.57
N TYR A 147 8.43 -15.96 0.67
CA TYR A 147 7.86 -15.27 1.83
C TYR A 147 8.72 -15.43 3.08
N THR A 148 9.09 -16.66 3.45
CA THR A 148 9.86 -16.95 4.67
C THR A 148 11.30 -16.48 4.55
N GLU A 149 11.91 -16.65 3.36
CA GLU A 149 13.24 -16.15 3.03
C GLU A 149 13.21 -14.78 2.32
N ALA A 150 12.02 -14.27 2.01
CA ALA A 150 11.89 -12.98 1.35
C ALA A 150 12.40 -11.84 2.24
N LEU A 151 12.97 -10.80 1.61
CA LEU A 151 13.56 -9.64 2.27
C LEU A 151 14.76 -9.98 3.19
N GLY A 152 15.24 -11.23 3.16
CA GLY A 152 16.46 -11.68 3.80
C GLY A 152 17.69 -11.52 2.90
N GLU A 153 18.78 -12.16 3.28
CA GLU A 153 20.05 -12.13 2.54
C GLU A 153 20.14 -13.21 1.45
N ALA A 154 19.15 -14.10 1.37
CA ALA A 154 19.11 -15.15 0.37
C ALA A 154 19.01 -14.55 -1.05
N ILE A 155 20.04 -14.78 -1.86
CA ILE A 155 20.10 -14.30 -3.26
C ILE A 155 19.03 -14.98 -4.12
N THR A 156 18.70 -16.23 -3.80
CA THR A 156 17.67 -17.03 -4.46
C THR A 156 16.73 -17.58 -3.39
N PRO A 157 15.81 -16.75 -2.87
CA PRO A 157 14.94 -17.18 -1.80
C PRO A 157 13.97 -18.26 -2.30
N VAL A 158 13.71 -19.25 -1.46
CA VAL A 158 12.79 -20.36 -1.81
C VAL A 158 11.35 -19.88 -1.91
N PHE A 159 10.55 -20.57 -2.72
CA PHE A 159 9.12 -20.32 -2.81
C PHE A 159 8.39 -20.97 -1.64
N ASP A 160 7.43 -20.26 -1.07
CA ASP A 160 6.50 -20.78 -0.07
C ASP A 160 5.13 -21.03 -0.72
N ASP A 161 4.41 -22.02 -0.19
CA ASP A 161 3.06 -22.31 -0.65
C ASP A 161 2.04 -21.26 -0.18
N GLY A 162 0.88 -21.20 -0.84
CA GLY A 162 -0.13 -20.18 -0.53
C GLY A 162 -0.68 -20.27 0.90
N LYS A 163 -0.63 -21.45 1.53
CA LYS A 163 -1.07 -21.64 2.92
C LYS A 163 -0.09 -20.98 3.90
N THR A 164 1.20 -21.23 3.70
CA THR A 164 2.30 -20.68 4.52
C THR A 164 2.30 -19.16 4.46
N ILE A 165 2.15 -18.60 3.26
CA ILE A 165 2.08 -17.14 3.07
C ILE A 165 0.84 -16.56 3.78
N PHE A 166 -0.32 -17.19 3.61
CA PHE A 166 -1.57 -16.72 4.19
C PHE A 166 -1.56 -16.76 5.73
N GLU A 167 -1.12 -17.88 6.32
CA GLU A 167 -0.98 -18.03 7.77
C GLU A 167 0.06 -17.06 8.33
N GLY A 168 1.17 -16.86 7.61
CA GLY A 168 2.17 -15.86 7.95
C GLY A 168 1.64 -14.43 7.95
N CYS A 169 0.83 -14.05 6.96
CA CYS A 169 0.20 -12.72 6.93
C CYS A 169 -0.79 -12.53 8.10
N LEU A 170 -1.51 -13.57 8.51
CA LEU A 170 -2.37 -13.51 9.71
C LEU A 170 -1.54 -13.34 10.99
N GLN A 171 -0.40 -14.03 11.09
CA GLN A 171 0.52 -13.87 12.20
C GLN A 171 1.11 -12.46 12.25
N ASP A 172 1.55 -11.90 11.11
CA ASP A 172 2.03 -10.52 11.03
C ASP A 172 0.95 -9.52 11.48
N ILE A 173 -0.32 -9.76 11.18
CA ILE A 173 -1.44 -8.94 11.68
C ILE A 173 -1.61 -9.05 13.20
N ASP A 174 -1.48 -10.25 13.77
CA ASP A 174 -1.56 -10.46 15.22
C ASP A 174 -0.39 -9.79 15.94
N GLU A 175 0.84 -9.91 15.41
CA GLU A 175 2.02 -9.20 15.89
C GLU A 175 1.84 -7.69 15.77
N ALA A 176 1.29 -7.19 14.66
CA ALA A 176 1.02 -5.77 14.49
C ALA A 176 0.11 -5.25 15.61
N ILE A 177 -0.99 -5.95 15.89
CA ILE A 177 -1.92 -5.61 16.98
C ILE A 177 -1.20 -5.63 18.32
N GLU A 178 -0.35 -6.63 18.59
CA GLU A 178 0.44 -6.69 19.82
C GLU A 178 1.32 -5.44 19.98
N TYR A 179 2.11 -5.09 18.95
CA TYR A 179 3.00 -3.94 18.97
C TYR A 179 2.26 -2.60 19.12
N PHE A 180 1.10 -2.46 18.50
CA PHE A 180 0.24 -1.28 18.68
C PHE A 180 -0.29 -1.14 20.12
N ASN A 181 -0.45 -2.25 20.86
CA ASN A 181 -0.89 -2.22 22.25
C ASN A 181 0.27 -2.01 23.25
N ARG A 182 1.54 -1.97 22.80
CA ARG A 182 2.68 -1.72 23.70
C ARG A 182 2.77 -0.24 24.07
N GLU A 183 3.20 0.01 25.29
CA GLU A 183 3.59 1.34 25.74
C GLU A 183 4.91 1.74 25.07
N GLN A 184 4.92 2.90 24.40
CA GLN A 184 6.12 3.42 23.78
C GLN A 184 7.00 4.15 24.79
N SER A 185 8.31 4.14 24.54
CA SER A 185 9.23 4.99 25.30
C SER A 185 8.87 6.47 25.14
N VAL A 186 9.06 7.27 26.19
CA VAL A 186 8.87 8.73 26.13
C VAL A 186 9.84 9.40 25.14
N LEU A 187 10.97 8.73 24.86
CA LEU A 187 11.98 9.18 23.91
C LEU A 187 11.74 8.65 22.49
N ALA A 188 10.80 7.70 22.32
CA ALA A 188 10.50 7.14 21.01
C ALA A 188 9.91 8.22 20.10
N THR A 189 10.28 8.18 18.83
CA THR A 189 9.64 9.01 17.81
C THR A 189 8.14 8.70 17.79
N PRO A 190 7.23 9.69 17.95
CA PRO A 190 5.80 9.44 17.90
C PRO A 190 5.34 9.00 16.51
N LEU A 191 4.33 8.12 16.44
CA LEU A 191 3.82 7.57 15.18
C LEU A 191 3.28 8.69 14.24
N ASP A 192 2.72 9.76 14.81
CA ASP A 192 2.17 10.90 14.07
C ASP A 192 3.22 11.63 13.19
N LYS A 193 4.52 11.39 13.40
CA LYS A 193 5.60 12.01 12.62
C LYS A 193 5.85 11.32 11.28
N GLY A 194 5.44 10.07 11.11
CA GLY A 194 5.65 9.31 9.89
C GLY A 194 4.39 8.65 9.34
N ASP A 195 3.31 8.54 10.12
CA ASP A 195 2.10 7.88 9.66
C ASP A 195 1.20 8.80 8.82
N SER A 196 1.25 8.60 7.50
CA SER A 196 0.41 9.30 6.54
C SER A 196 -1.02 8.73 6.41
N TRP A 197 -1.29 7.54 6.95
CA TRP A 197 -2.57 6.86 6.78
C TRP A 197 -3.58 7.22 7.86
N ASN A 198 -3.15 7.20 9.12
CA ASN A 198 -4.03 7.44 10.27
C ASN A 198 -3.55 8.59 11.16
N ASN A 199 -2.52 9.34 10.74
CA ASN A 199 -2.01 10.50 11.49
C ASN A 199 -1.63 10.13 12.94
N GLY A 200 -1.08 8.92 13.13
CA GLY A 200 -0.69 8.40 14.44
C GLY A 200 -1.83 7.81 15.28
N ASP A 201 -3.06 7.72 14.76
CA ASP A 201 -4.18 7.09 15.48
C ASP A 201 -4.05 5.56 15.46
N VAL A 202 -3.45 5.05 16.54
CA VAL A 202 -3.21 3.62 16.78
C VAL A 202 -4.50 2.81 16.83
N ASN A 203 -5.61 3.39 17.32
CA ASN A 203 -6.88 2.67 17.37
C ASN A 203 -7.41 2.36 15.97
N LYS A 204 -7.21 3.27 15.01
CA LYS A 204 -7.55 2.99 13.60
C LYS A 204 -6.70 1.88 13.00
N TRP A 205 -5.41 1.84 13.32
CA TRP A 205 -4.53 0.75 12.92
C TRP A 205 -4.99 -0.60 13.46
N ILE A 206 -5.27 -0.69 14.77
CA ILE A 206 -5.77 -1.91 15.41
C ILE A 206 -7.09 -2.37 14.77
N LYS A 207 -8.04 -1.44 14.58
CA LYS A 207 -9.32 -1.74 13.93
C LYS A 207 -9.12 -2.21 12.49
N MET A 208 -8.25 -1.54 11.72
CA MET A 208 -7.91 -1.97 10.36
C MET A 208 -7.34 -3.39 10.35
N CYS A 209 -6.41 -3.72 11.25
CA CYS A 209 -5.85 -5.06 11.40
C CYS A 209 -6.94 -6.12 11.68
N TYR A 210 -7.86 -5.87 12.61
CA TYR A 210 -8.99 -6.78 12.86
C TYR A 210 -9.93 -6.89 11.65
N GLY A 211 -10.20 -5.79 10.94
CA GLY A 211 -11.01 -5.81 9.72
C GLY A 211 -10.37 -6.63 8.59
N LEU A 212 -9.05 -6.55 8.45
CA LEU A 212 -8.28 -7.36 7.50
C LEU A 212 -8.31 -8.84 7.90
N LYS A 213 -8.08 -9.14 9.18
CA LYS A 213 -8.17 -10.50 9.72
C LYS A 213 -9.53 -11.13 9.44
N ALA A 214 -10.63 -10.43 9.73
CA ALA A 214 -11.99 -10.90 9.42
C ALA A 214 -12.19 -11.14 7.92
N ARG A 215 -11.73 -10.22 7.06
CA ARG A 215 -11.81 -10.37 5.60
C ARG A 215 -11.08 -11.63 5.13
N TRP A 216 -9.85 -11.84 5.58
CA TRP A 216 -9.02 -12.95 5.13
C TRP A 216 -9.54 -14.28 5.65
N LEU A 217 -9.95 -14.37 6.92
CA LEU A 217 -10.62 -15.57 7.44
C LEU A 217 -11.89 -15.89 6.63
N ASN A 218 -12.67 -14.88 6.22
CA ASN A 218 -13.84 -15.10 5.37
C ASN A 218 -13.50 -15.61 3.96
N ASN A 219 -12.30 -15.32 3.42
CA ASN A 219 -11.85 -15.89 2.15
C ASN A 219 -11.72 -17.44 2.22
N LEU A 220 -11.62 -18.00 3.43
CA LEU A 220 -11.59 -19.45 3.64
C LEU A 220 -12.98 -20.11 3.53
N SER A 221 -14.05 -19.39 3.17
CA SER A 221 -15.43 -19.92 3.10
C SER A 221 -15.63 -21.17 2.24
N LYS A 222 -14.71 -21.47 1.31
CA LYS A 222 -14.70 -22.71 0.50
C LYS A 222 -13.77 -23.81 1.03
N LYS A 223 -13.01 -23.55 2.10
CA LYS A 223 -12.11 -24.48 2.80
C LYS A 223 -12.75 -24.89 4.13
N THR A 224 -13.83 -25.66 4.05
CA THR A 224 -14.75 -25.95 5.17
C THR A 224 -14.09 -26.57 6.40
N SER A 225 -12.94 -27.24 6.26
CA SER A 225 -12.22 -27.84 7.39
C SER A 225 -11.53 -26.83 8.30
N ILE A 226 -11.31 -25.60 7.83
CA ILE A 226 -10.61 -24.53 8.56
C ILE A 226 -11.40 -23.21 8.56
N TYR A 227 -12.65 -23.24 8.10
CA TYR A 227 -13.52 -22.07 8.11
C TYR A 227 -14.31 -22.02 9.41
N ASP A 228 -14.16 -20.92 10.16
CA ASP A 228 -14.87 -20.67 11.41
C ASP A 228 -15.63 -19.34 11.33
N ALA A 229 -16.96 -19.41 11.23
CA ALA A 229 -17.81 -18.24 11.17
C ALA A 229 -17.89 -17.48 12.51
N ASP A 230 -17.82 -18.20 13.63
CA ASP A 230 -17.92 -17.62 14.97
C ASP A 230 -16.64 -16.84 15.29
N GLU A 231 -15.48 -17.35 14.87
CA GLU A 231 -14.21 -16.61 14.94
C GLU A 231 -14.30 -15.32 14.13
N ILE A 232 -14.78 -15.36 12.88
CA ILE A 232 -14.92 -14.17 12.03
C ILE A 232 -15.81 -13.11 12.70
N LEU A 233 -16.94 -13.53 13.28
CA LEU A 233 -17.84 -12.62 13.98
C LEU A 233 -17.18 -12.00 15.23
N SER A 234 -16.47 -12.79 16.03
CA SER A 234 -15.70 -12.32 17.19
C SER A 234 -14.60 -11.32 16.81
N VAL A 235 -13.91 -11.55 15.69
CA VAL A 235 -12.92 -10.62 15.14
C VAL A 235 -13.59 -9.33 14.65
N LEU A 236 -14.77 -9.44 14.02
CA LEU A 236 -15.53 -8.28 13.53
C LEU A 236 -16.01 -7.33 14.64
N GLU A 237 -16.25 -7.83 15.86
CA GLU A 237 -16.58 -6.97 17.01
C GLU A 237 -15.45 -5.97 17.35
N LYS A 238 -14.22 -6.27 16.96
CA LYS A 238 -13.02 -5.44 17.18
C LYS A 238 -12.59 -4.66 15.93
N ALA A 239 -13.21 -4.93 14.79
CA ALA A 239 -12.96 -4.27 13.51
C ALA A 239 -13.58 -2.85 13.47
N PRO A 240 -13.48 -2.09 12.36
CA PRO A 240 -14.13 -0.78 12.24
C PRO A 240 -15.65 -0.90 12.42
N GLN A 241 -16.23 -0.12 13.34
CA GLN A 241 -17.66 -0.17 13.68
C GLN A 241 -18.45 0.98 13.01
N SER A 242 -17.76 1.96 12.44
CA SER A 242 -18.36 3.08 11.73
C SER A 242 -17.39 3.66 10.71
N ASN A 243 -17.88 4.54 9.84
CA ASN A 243 -17.03 5.25 8.88
C ASN A 243 -15.93 6.10 9.53
N ALA A 244 -16.07 6.49 10.80
CA ALA A 244 -15.05 7.24 11.52
C ALA A 244 -13.79 6.39 11.82
N ASP A 245 -13.96 5.06 11.91
CA ASP A 245 -12.90 4.10 12.17
C ASP A 245 -12.12 3.71 10.91
N ASN A 246 -12.58 4.14 9.74
CA ASN A 246 -11.91 3.81 8.49
C ASN A 246 -10.53 4.48 8.41
N THR A 247 -9.54 3.71 7.96
CA THR A 247 -8.31 4.23 7.36
C THR A 247 -8.66 4.77 5.97
N VAL A 248 -8.55 6.08 5.77
CA VAL A 248 -8.92 6.75 4.50
C VAL A 248 -7.74 7.59 4.04
N ILE A 249 -7.09 7.14 2.98
CA ILE A 249 -6.00 7.86 2.36
C ILE A 249 -6.57 8.89 1.38
N LYS A 250 -6.38 10.16 1.69
CA LYS A 250 -6.81 11.27 0.85
C LYS A 250 -5.71 11.61 -0.14
N HIS A 251 -6.11 11.74 -1.39
CA HIS A 251 -5.24 12.20 -2.47
C HIS A 251 -5.72 13.57 -2.93
N VAL A 252 -4.79 14.40 -3.39
CA VAL A 252 -5.07 15.74 -3.89
C VAL A 252 -4.32 15.94 -5.20
N ASP A 253 -4.99 16.57 -6.16
CA ASP A 253 -4.34 16.99 -7.39
C ASP A 253 -3.67 18.35 -7.14
N VAL A 254 -2.36 18.42 -7.29
CA VAL A 254 -1.54 19.60 -7.01
C VAL A 254 -0.84 20.03 -8.28
N ALA A 255 -1.11 21.27 -8.72
CA ALA A 255 -0.46 21.83 -9.90
C ALA A 255 1.08 21.82 -9.72
N GLY A 256 1.78 21.17 -10.65
CA GLY A 256 3.24 21.08 -10.64
C GLY A 256 3.81 19.90 -9.84
N ASP A 257 2.97 19.02 -9.28
CA ASP A 257 3.38 17.74 -8.70
C ASP A 257 3.75 16.73 -9.81
N ASN A 258 4.81 17.02 -10.57
CA ASN A 258 5.27 16.19 -11.70
C ASN A 258 6.65 15.54 -11.43
N VAL A 259 7.06 15.49 -10.16
CA VAL A 259 8.46 15.16 -9.78
C VAL A 259 8.54 14.29 -8.52
N GLY A 260 7.43 13.67 -8.14
CA GLY A 260 7.25 13.10 -6.80
C GLY A 260 7.76 11.67 -6.64
N ASP A 261 7.41 10.78 -7.58
CA ASP A 261 7.80 9.37 -7.54
C ASP A 261 9.15 9.14 -8.25
N VAL A 262 10.11 8.54 -7.55
CA VAL A 262 11.47 8.34 -8.09
C VAL A 262 11.56 7.25 -9.17
N LEU A 263 10.54 6.41 -9.32
CA LEU A 263 10.54 5.30 -10.26
C LEU A 263 9.90 5.67 -11.60
N PHE A 264 8.81 6.44 -11.56
CA PHE A 264 8.02 6.80 -12.75
C PHE A 264 7.86 8.30 -13.00
N SER A 265 8.34 9.16 -12.08
CA SER A 265 8.12 10.61 -12.12
C SER A 265 6.63 10.99 -12.12
N ASP A 266 5.81 10.13 -11.54
CA ASP A 266 4.38 10.38 -11.35
C ASP A 266 4.14 11.38 -10.19
N PRO A 267 2.97 12.04 -10.16
CA PRO A 267 2.58 12.88 -9.03
C PRO A 267 2.49 12.09 -7.73
N LEU A 268 3.11 12.59 -6.65
CA LEU A 268 3.14 11.90 -5.35
C LEU A 268 1.78 11.96 -4.65
N MET A 269 1.07 13.08 -4.81
CA MET A 269 -0.12 13.40 -4.04
C MET A 269 -1.41 12.96 -4.75
N ALA A 270 -1.34 12.71 -6.06
CA ALA A 270 -2.48 12.27 -6.85
C ALA A 270 -2.85 10.80 -6.58
N SER A 271 -4.11 10.45 -6.84
CA SER A 271 -4.56 9.07 -6.66
C SER A 271 -3.96 8.16 -7.73
N ILE A 272 -3.29 7.09 -7.31
CA ILE A 272 -2.75 6.07 -8.24
C ILE A 272 -3.85 5.43 -9.10
N VAL A 273 -5.05 5.23 -8.54
CA VAL A 273 -6.19 4.71 -9.30
C VAL A 273 -6.63 5.71 -10.36
N PHE A 274 -6.59 7.02 -10.04
CA PHE A 274 -6.84 8.07 -11.02
C PHE A 274 -5.78 8.10 -12.13
N SER A 275 -4.49 7.95 -11.80
CA SER A 275 -3.42 7.86 -12.80
C SER A 275 -3.58 6.66 -13.75
N ASN A 276 -4.02 5.51 -13.21
CA ASN A 276 -4.21 4.29 -14.02
C ASN A 276 -5.48 4.34 -14.89
N VAL A 277 -6.58 4.94 -14.40
CA VAL A 277 -7.90 4.83 -15.02
C VAL A 277 -8.45 6.19 -15.48
N GLY A 278 -8.38 7.20 -14.61
CA GLY A 278 -9.01 8.51 -14.81
C GLY A 278 -8.28 9.41 -15.81
N MET A 279 -6.96 9.33 -15.92
CA MET A 279 -6.20 10.13 -16.90
C MET A 279 -6.34 9.62 -18.34
N ASN A 280 -6.94 8.44 -18.54
CA ASN A 280 -6.98 7.77 -19.84
C ASN A 280 -8.39 7.76 -20.44
N VAL A 281 -8.57 8.51 -21.54
CA VAL A 281 -9.83 8.58 -22.31
C VAL A 281 -10.24 7.27 -22.99
N ASN A 282 -9.36 6.26 -22.98
CA ASN A 282 -9.57 4.97 -23.64
C ASN A 282 -10.10 3.89 -22.71
N THR A 283 -10.14 4.16 -21.41
CA THR A 283 -10.79 3.27 -20.43
C THR A 283 -12.29 3.55 -20.39
N LEU A 284 -13.09 2.51 -20.56
CA LEU A 284 -14.54 2.60 -20.59
C LEU A 284 -15.18 1.69 -19.55
N VAL A 285 -16.35 2.09 -19.06
CA VAL A 285 -17.23 1.21 -18.30
C VAL A 285 -17.82 0.15 -19.23
N THR A 286 -17.89 -1.10 -18.79
CA THR A 286 -18.55 -2.15 -19.56
C THR A 286 -20.07 -2.06 -19.44
N LYS A 287 -20.79 -2.60 -20.43
CA LYS A 287 -22.25 -2.75 -20.37
C LYS A 287 -22.67 -3.59 -19.17
N TRP A 288 -21.92 -4.64 -18.84
CA TRP A 288 -22.19 -5.49 -17.69
C TRP A 288 -22.21 -4.69 -16.38
N TYR A 289 -21.24 -3.80 -16.19
CA TYR A 289 -21.18 -2.97 -14.98
C TYR A 289 -22.24 -1.87 -14.96
N GLU A 290 -22.56 -1.26 -16.10
CA GLU A 290 -23.72 -0.36 -16.19
C GLU A 290 -25.01 -1.09 -15.81
N ASP A 291 -25.27 -2.26 -16.41
CA ASP A 291 -26.48 -3.04 -16.17
C ASP A 291 -26.58 -3.48 -14.70
N LEU A 292 -25.46 -3.79 -14.04
CA LEU A 292 -25.45 -4.07 -12.60
C LEU A 292 -25.96 -2.90 -11.76
N LEU A 293 -25.74 -1.66 -12.22
CA LEU A 293 -26.15 -0.45 -11.52
C LEU A 293 -27.53 0.06 -11.93
N VAL A 294 -27.98 -0.16 -13.16
CA VAL A 294 -29.21 0.48 -13.68
C VAL A 294 -30.32 -0.50 -14.04
N ASN A 295 -29.97 -1.78 -14.16
CA ASN A 295 -30.87 -2.82 -14.63
C ASN A 295 -30.48 -4.21 -14.11
N PHE A 296 -30.13 -4.30 -12.82
CA PHE A 296 -29.63 -5.54 -12.24
C PHE A 296 -30.66 -6.65 -12.41
N ASP A 297 -30.27 -7.76 -13.05
CA ASP A 297 -31.13 -8.92 -13.30
C ASP A 297 -32.43 -8.55 -14.06
N GLY A 298 -32.37 -7.53 -14.92
CA GLY A 298 -33.52 -7.06 -15.71
C GLY A 298 -34.62 -6.36 -14.90
N LYS A 299 -34.37 -6.05 -13.62
CA LYS A 299 -35.38 -5.49 -12.70
C LYS A 299 -35.62 -4.00 -12.86
N THR A 300 -34.88 -3.31 -13.75
CA THR A 300 -34.98 -1.85 -13.97
C THR A 300 -34.81 -1.00 -12.70
N ILE A 301 -34.25 -1.58 -11.64
CA ILE A 301 -33.94 -0.87 -10.40
C ILE A 301 -32.61 -0.17 -10.62
N GLU A 302 -32.63 1.15 -10.44
CA GLU A 302 -31.45 1.98 -10.54
C GLU A 302 -30.82 2.20 -9.16
N ASP A 303 -29.55 1.85 -9.05
CA ASP A 303 -28.70 2.16 -7.92
C ASP A 303 -28.54 3.70 -7.83
N PRO A 304 -28.86 4.33 -6.69
CA PRO A 304 -28.77 5.78 -6.53
C PRO A 304 -27.32 6.31 -6.71
N ARG A 305 -26.32 5.43 -6.70
CA ARG A 305 -24.91 5.75 -6.93
C ARG A 305 -24.51 5.67 -8.40
N ALA A 306 -25.37 5.25 -9.31
CA ALA A 306 -25.01 5.03 -10.72
C ALA A 306 -24.37 6.27 -11.36
N ASN A 307 -24.90 7.48 -11.12
CA ASN A 307 -24.32 8.74 -11.58
C ASN A 307 -22.97 9.11 -10.94
N LYS A 308 -22.60 8.47 -9.82
CA LYS A 308 -21.32 8.69 -9.14
C LYS A 308 -20.26 7.67 -9.56
N LEU A 309 -20.69 6.49 -10.00
CA LEU A 309 -19.81 5.37 -10.35
C LEU A 309 -19.57 5.25 -11.86
N ILE A 310 -20.48 5.78 -12.68
CA ILE A 310 -20.36 5.80 -14.13
C ILE A 310 -20.01 7.22 -14.57
N PRO A 311 -18.98 7.42 -15.41
CA PRO A 311 -18.60 8.74 -15.91
C PRO A 311 -19.78 9.51 -16.49
N MET A 312 -19.86 10.80 -16.17
CA MET A 312 -20.79 11.75 -16.79
C MET A 312 -20.00 12.81 -17.54
N ALA A 313 -20.51 13.24 -18.69
CA ALA A 313 -19.87 14.28 -19.49
C ALA A 313 -20.92 15.11 -20.22
N GLN A 314 -20.54 16.33 -20.61
CA GLN A 314 -21.43 17.22 -21.34
C GLN A 314 -21.55 16.82 -22.81
N PHE A 315 -22.77 16.59 -23.27
CA PHE A 315 -23.08 16.13 -24.63
C PHE A 315 -24.18 16.98 -25.29
N GLY A 316 -24.21 17.02 -26.63
CA GLY A 316 -25.22 17.75 -27.40
C GLY A 316 -24.89 19.22 -27.75
N THR A 317 -25.80 19.85 -28.52
CA THR A 317 -25.72 21.26 -28.98
C THR A 317 -26.22 22.25 -27.92
N SER A 318 -27.01 21.79 -26.96
CA SER A 318 -27.10 22.36 -25.61
C SER A 318 -26.34 21.39 -24.70
N LYS A 319 -25.28 21.84 -24.04
CA LYS A 319 -24.42 20.98 -23.24
C LYS A 319 -25.18 20.50 -22.00
N GLU A 320 -25.60 19.24 -22.00
CA GLU A 320 -26.23 18.60 -20.86
C GLU A 320 -25.33 17.49 -20.31
N TYR A 321 -25.28 17.35 -18.99
CA TYR A 321 -24.57 16.24 -18.36
C TYR A 321 -25.33 14.95 -18.57
N VAL A 322 -24.74 14.06 -19.35
CA VAL A 322 -25.32 12.75 -19.64
C VAL A 322 -24.36 11.66 -19.15
N ARG A 323 -24.93 10.60 -18.58
CA ARG A 323 -24.19 9.42 -18.15
C ARG A 323 -23.66 8.68 -19.36
N SER A 324 -22.37 8.31 -19.31
CA SER A 324 -21.75 7.45 -20.31
C SER A 324 -22.43 6.09 -20.37
N LYS A 325 -22.52 5.52 -21.57
CA LYS A 325 -23.07 4.18 -21.80
C LYS A 325 -21.98 3.13 -21.74
N GLY A 326 -22.26 2.03 -21.04
CA GLY A 326 -21.38 0.89 -20.95
C GLY A 326 -21.20 0.23 -22.32
N VAL A 327 -20.00 -0.30 -22.58
CA VAL A 327 -19.68 -0.94 -23.85
C VAL A 327 -19.56 -2.46 -23.75
N ASP A 328 -19.82 -3.14 -24.86
CA ASP A 328 -19.63 -4.58 -25.02
C ASP A 328 -19.19 -4.91 -26.46
N MET A 329 -18.92 -6.20 -26.72
CA MET A 329 -18.43 -6.71 -28.00
C MET A 329 -19.54 -7.20 -28.96
N GLN A 330 -20.80 -7.20 -28.53
CA GLN A 330 -21.93 -7.81 -29.23
C GLN A 330 -22.90 -6.77 -29.80
N SER A 331 -23.00 -5.61 -29.19
CA SER A 331 -23.95 -4.56 -29.52
C SER A 331 -23.34 -3.47 -30.40
N ASN A 332 -24.21 -2.71 -31.05
CA ASN A 332 -23.84 -1.50 -31.76
C ASN A 332 -23.82 -0.26 -30.85
N ILE A 333 -23.70 -0.44 -29.52
CA ILE A 333 -23.76 0.65 -28.54
C ILE A 333 -22.76 1.75 -28.88
N ARG A 334 -21.54 1.38 -29.30
CA ARG A 334 -20.50 2.32 -29.76
C ARG A 334 -20.87 3.15 -30.99
N MET A 335 -21.77 2.65 -31.84
CA MET A 335 -22.20 3.32 -33.08
C MET A 335 -23.46 4.17 -32.88
N ASN A 336 -24.39 3.74 -32.02
CA ASN A 336 -25.72 4.36 -31.92
C ASN A 336 -25.96 5.11 -30.61
N ASN A 337 -25.32 4.70 -29.52
CA ASN A 337 -25.58 5.19 -28.16
C ASN A 337 -24.25 5.48 -27.42
N GLY A 338 -23.16 5.65 -28.16
CA GLY A 338 -21.79 5.37 -27.71
C GLY A 338 -21.38 5.99 -26.37
N PRO A 339 -20.35 5.42 -25.73
CA PRO A 339 -19.86 5.97 -24.48
C PRO A 339 -19.50 7.44 -24.69
N ILE A 340 -19.93 8.29 -23.77
CA ILE A 340 -19.48 9.67 -23.74
C ILE A 340 -18.13 9.63 -23.04
N VAL A 341 -17.09 10.03 -23.77
CA VAL A 341 -15.72 10.07 -23.24
C VAL A 341 -15.65 11.23 -22.26
N ALA A 342 -15.43 10.91 -20.98
CA ALA A 342 -15.10 11.90 -19.97
C ALA A 342 -13.59 12.15 -19.99
N SER A 343 -13.20 13.42 -20.10
CA SER A 343 -11.84 13.85 -19.78
C SER A 343 -11.87 14.46 -18.39
N TYR A 344 -11.06 13.94 -17.49
CA TYR A 344 -10.93 14.46 -16.13
C TYR A 344 -9.80 15.48 -16.00
N ASN A 345 -9.02 15.69 -17.06
CA ASN A 345 -8.06 16.79 -17.13
C ASN A 345 -8.82 18.09 -17.35
N ALA A 346 -8.98 18.87 -16.28
CA ALA A 346 -9.36 20.27 -16.39
C ALA A 346 -8.23 21.00 -17.12
N THR A 347 -8.59 21.76 -18.16
CA THR A 347 -7.74 22.82 -18.70
C THR A 347 -8.13 24.13 -18.06
#